data_AF-A0A2U1LQU6-F1
#
_entry.id   AF-A0A2U1LQU6-F1
#
_cell.length_a   1.000
_cell.length_b   1.000
_cell.length_c   1.000
_cell.angle_alpha   90.00
_cell.angle_beta   90.00
_cell.angle_gamma   90.00
#
_symmetry.space_group_name_H-M   'P 1'
#
loop_
_entity.id
_entity.type
_entity.pdbx_description
1 polymer ?
#
loop_
_entity_poly.entity_id
_entity_poly.type
_entity_poly.pdbx_seq_one_letter_code
_entity_poly.pdbx_strand_id
1 'polypeptide(L)'
;MWNHATCILRKPKQIKSCDDVEGIETLRWEDQQKIRNQGLRIAPPEAPATGYMFGKGIYFADLVSKSAQYCFTDKKNPVGLMLLSEVALGDMYELKQAKYMDKPPKGKDSTKGLGQKIPNESEHVKWRDDVVVPCGKPVSSNVKATGLMYNEYIVYNTDQVKLQFLLKVRFHHKR
;
A
#
# COMPACT_ATOMS: atom_id res chain seq x y z
N MET A 1 4.47 -1.69 5.27
CA MET A 1 3.30 -2.21 4.50
C MET A 1 3.57 -2.10 3.00
N TRP A 2 2.80 -2.81 2.15
CA TRP A 2 3.02 -2.92 0.69
C TRP A 2 2.14 -1.95 -0.13
N ASN A 3 2.68 -1.33 -1.20
CA ASN A 3 1.97 -0.45 -2.15
C ASN A 3 1.93 -0.98 -3.59
N HIS A 4 1.01 -0.43 -4.42
CA HIS A 4 0.91 -0.68 -5.87
C HIS A 4 1.63 0.36 -6.72
N ALA A 5 2.31 -0.09 -7.78
CA ALA A 5 2.92 0.78 -8.79
C ALA A 5 1.90 1.58 -9.63
N THR A 6 0.67 1.10 -9.85
CA THR A 6 -0.30 1.80 -10.71
C THR A 6 -1.08 2.92 -10.00
N CYS A 7 -1.27 2.82 -8.69
CA CYS A 7 -1.75 3.92 -7.85
C CYS A 7 -0.74 5.10 -7.79
N ILE A 8 0.53 4.83 -8.12
CA ILE A 8 1.65 5.78 -8.15
C ILE A 8 1.69 6.59 -9.46
N LEU A 9 1.13 6.05 -10.57
CA LEU A 9 1.51 6.47 -11.92
C LEU A 9 0.55 7.43 -12.65
N ARG A 10 -0.25 8.23 -11.94
CA ARG A 10 -1.20 9.18 -12.58
C ARG A 10 -0.88 10.67 -12.31
N LYS A 11 -0.17 11.26 -13.27
CA LYS A 11 0.06 12.71 -13.59
C LYS A 11 0.88 13.59 -12.61
N PRO A 12 1.69 14.54 -13.15
CA PRO A 12 2.98 15.00 -12.61
C PRO A 12 2.93 16.25 -11.70
N LYS A 13 4.04 16.41 -10.93
CA LYS A 13 4.47 17.51 -10.04
C LYS A 13 4.06 17.38 -8.56
N GLN A 14 5.07 17.64 -7.71
CA GLN A 14 5.15 17.72 -6.23
C GLN A 14 5.27 16.43 -5.40
N ILE A 15 6.53 15.93 -5.25
CA ILE A 15 7.16 15.39 -4.02
C ILE A 15 8.68 15.74 -4.09
N LYS A 16 9.34 15.95 -2.94
CA LYS A 16 10.69 16.53 -2.84
C LYS A 16 11.88 15.55 -2.91
N SER A 17 11.71 14.23 -2.80
CA SER A 17 12.79 13.26 -3.07
C SER A 17 12.27 11.81 -3.09
N CYS A 18 12.59 11.05 -4.16
CA CYS A 18 12.49 9.59 -4.20
C CYS A 18 13.87 8.93 -4.02
N ASP A 19 14.86 9.73 -3.65
CA ASP A 19 16.27 9.32 -3.60
C ASP A 19 16.59 8.48 -2.35
N ASP A 20 15.67 8.42 -1.38
CA ASP A 20 15.78 7.61 -0.16
C ASP A 20 15.26 6.16 -0.35
N VAL A 21 14.87 5.78 -1.56
CA VAL A 21 14.37 4.42 -1.84
C VAL A 21 15.56 3.49 -2.09
N GLU A 22 15.85 2.62 -1.12
CA GLU A 22 16.92 1.63 -1.25
C GLU A 22 16.67 0.71 -2.46
N GLY A 23 17.70 0.53 -3.30
CA GLY A 23 17.67 -0.37 -4.45
C GLY A 23 17.14 0.26 -5.75
N ILE A 24 16.79 1.55 -5.77
CA ILE A 24 16.28 2.22 -6.99
C ILE A 24 17.33 2.24 -8.11
N GLU A 25 18.60 2.42 -7.76
CA GLU A 25 19.76 2.42 -8.65
C GLU A 25 19.98 1.08 -9.36
N THR A 26 19.45 -0.02 -8.81
CA THR A 26 19.53 -1.36 -9.43
C THR A 26 18.51 -1.57 -10.55
N LEU A 27 17.55 -0.64 -10.72
CA LEU A 27 16.54 -0.70 -11.78
C LEU A 27 17.06 -0.14 -13.10
N ARG A 28 16.34 -0.43 -14.20
CA ARG A 28 16.60 0.21 -15.49
C ARG A 28 16.34 1.70 -15.40
N TRP A 29 17.12 2.50 -16.11
CA TRP A 29 17.02 3.96 -16.12
C TRP A 29 15.59 4.47 -16.35
N GLU A 30 14.85 3.90 -17.30
CA GLU A 30 13.45 4.30 -17.55
C GLU A 30 12.52 4.09 -16.34
N ASP A 31 12.74 3.01 -15.60
CA ASP A 31 11.93 2.67 -14.42
C ASP A 31 12.32 3.60 -13.24
N GLN A 32 13.60 3.94 -13.10
CA GLN A 32 14.07 4.97 -12.16
C GLN A 32 13.42 6.33 -12.45
N GLN A 33 13.41 6.76 -13.72
CA GLN A 33 12.81 8.03 -14.12
C GLN A 33 11.30 8.08 -13.88
N LYS A 34 10.58 6.96 -14.09
CA LYS A 34 9.14 6.88 -13.76
C LYS A 34 8.89 7.10 -12.27
N ILE A 35 9.71 6.51 -11.42
CA ILE A 35 9.56 6.60 -9.95
C ILE A 35 9.94 8.00 -9.46
N ARG A 36 11.13 8.50 -9.87
CA ARG A 36 11.64 9.82 -9.50
C ARG A 36 10.73 10.97 -9.93
N ASN A 37 10.12 10.88 -11.12
CA ASN A 37 9.24 11.94 -11.62
C ASN A 37 7.83 11.91 -10.98
N GLN A 38 7.47 10.85 -10.25
CA GLN A 38 6.07 10.61 -9.89
C GLN A 38 5.81 10.50 -8.39
N GLY A 39 6.63 9.81 -7.60
CA GLY A 39 6.39 9.63 -6.16
C GLY A 39 5.02 9.01 -5.82
N LEU A 40 4.70 8.83 -4.53
CA LEU A 40 3.34 8.44 -4.11
C LEU A 40 2.38 9.63 -4.24
N ARG A 41 1.16 9.40 -4.76
CA ARG A 41 0.17 10.47 -4.92
C ARG A 41 -1.19 10.04 -4.41
N ILE A 42 -1.92 10.98 -3.83
CA ILE A 42 -3.36 10.85 -3.61
C ILE A 42 -4.07 11.27 -4.90
N ALA A 43 -5.13 10.56 -5.27
CA ALA A 43 -5.91 10.88 -6.45
C ALA A 43 -6.45 12.32 -6.38
N PRO A 44 -6.40 13.10 -7.49
CA PRO A 44 -6.84 14.49 -7.47
C PRO A 44 -8.35 14.60 -7.20
N PRO A 45 -8.85 15.71 -6.63
CA PRO A 45 -10.27 15.93 -6.31
C PRO A 45 -11.24 15.69 -7.48
N GLU A 46 -10.77 15.82 -8.71
CA GLU A 46 -11.48 15.75 -9.99
C GLU A 46 -11.59 14.32 -10.52
N ALA A 47 -10.78 13.38 -9.98
CA ALA A 47 -10.88 11.97 -10.34
C ALA A 47 -12.24 11.40 -9.90
N PRO A 48 -12.90 10.55 -10.70
CA PRO A 48 -14.13 9.89 -10.28
C PRO A 48 -13.93 9.13 -8.97
N ALA A 49 -14.88 9.24 -8.04
CA ALA A 49 -14.87 8.49 -6.77
C ALA A 49 -15.00 6.97 -6.98
N THR A 50 -15.49 6.55 -8.14
CA THR A 50 -15.65 5.14 -8.52
C THR A 50 -14.30 4.43 -8.57
N GLY A 51 -14.12 3.42 -7.72
CA GLY A 51 -12.88 2.63 -7.61
C GLY A 51 -12.09 2.82 -6.31
N TYR A 52 -12.49 3.76 -5.45
CA TYR A 52 -11.84 4.01 -4.16
C TYR A 52 -12.72 3.58 -2.99
N MET A 53 -12.51 2.37 -2.49
CA MET A 53 -13.39 1.72 -1.49
C MET A 53 -13.54 2.50 -0.18
N PHE A 54 -12.48 3.23 0.21
CA PHE A 54 -12.40 4.08 1.39
C PHE A 54 -12.06 5.54 1.03
N GLY A 55 -12.45 5.95 -0.17
CA GLY A 55 -12.16 7.27 -0.74
C GLY A 55 -10.70 7.50 -1.10
N LYS A 56 -10.36 8.75 -1.42
CA LYS A 56 -9.09 9.11 -2.06
C LYS A 56 -7.97 9.21 -1.04
N GLY A 57 -7.23 8.12 -0.88
CA GLY A 57 -6.03 8.05 -0.05
C GLY A 57 -4.96 7.15 -0.67
N ILE A 58 -3.87 6.94 0.07
CA ILE A 58 -2.80 6.00 -0.30
C ILE A 58 -3.10 4.66 0.36
N TYR A 59 -3.25 3.61 -0.44
CA TYR A 59 -3.69 2.29 0.00
C TYR A 59 -2.52 1.34 0.19
N PHE A 60 -2.50 0.71 1.36
CA PHE A 60 -1.50 -0.26 1.76
C PHE A 60 -2.15 -1.58 2.17
N ALA A 61 -1.41 -2.68 2.04
CA ALA A 61 -1.78 -3.97 2.63
C ALA A 61 -0.68 -4.52 3.54
N ASP A 62 -1.09 -5.32 4.52
CA ASP A 62 -0.19 -6.09 5.39
C ASP A 62 0.13 -7.49 4.84
N LEU A 63 -0.60 -7.94 3.82
CA LEU A 63 -0.32 -9.18 3.09
C LEU A 63 0.13 -8.89 1.65
N VAL A 64 1.32 -9.39 1.31
CA VAL A 64 1.95 -9.19 -0.01
C VAL A 64 1.07 -9.66 -1.17
N SER A 65 0.28 -10.72 -0.98
CA SER A 65 -0.60 -11.30 -1.99
C SER A 65 -1.69 -10.33 -2.46
N LYS A 66 -2.20 -9.46 -1.59
CA LYS A 66 -3.16 -8.42 -1.95
C LYS A 66 -2.50 -7.36 -2.82
N SER A 67 -1.34 -6.84 -2.41
CA SER A 67 -0.66 -5.80 -3.18
C SER A 67 -0.10 -6.28 -4.51
N ALA A 68 0.32 -7.54 -4.56
CA ALA A 68 0.75 -8.24 -5.77
C ALA A 68 -0.29 -8.18 -6.91
N GLN A 69 -1.60 -8.25 -6.59
CA GLN A 69 -2.67 -8.28 -7.60
C GLN A 69 -2.69 -7.03 -8.49
N TYR A 70 -2.20 -5.90 -7.99
CA TYR A 70 -2.18 -4.62 -8.69
C TYR A 70 -0.85 -4.34 -9.41
N CYS A 71 0.08 -5.31 -9.39
CA CYS A 71 1.23 -5.29 -10.29
C CYS A 71 0.84 -5.65 -11.73
N PHE A 72 -0.35 -6.24 -11.95
CA PHE A 72 -0.87 -6.65 -13.25
C PHE A 72 0.13 -7.50 -14.08
N THR A 73 0.91 -8.35 -13.42
CA THR A 73 1.86 -9.24 -14.09
C THR A 73 1.14 -10.41 -14.74
N ASP A 74 1.74 -10.94 -15.81
CA ASP A 74 1.24 -12.12 -16.51
C ASP A 74 2.39 -13.06 -16.90
N LYS A 75 2.05 -14.16 -17.57
CA LYS A 75 3.05 -15.16 -18.02
C LYS A 75 4.10 -14.58 -18.97
N LYS A 76 3.77 -13.56 -19.77
CA LYS A 76 4.68 -12.89 -20.71
C LYS A 76 5.51 -11.81 -20.01
N ASN A 77 4.94 -11.13 -19.02
CA ASN A 77 5.55 -10.08 -18.23
C ASN A 77 5.49 -10.41 -16.73
N PRO A 78 6.29 -11.39 -16.25
CA PRO A 78 6.17 -11.92 -14.89
C PRO A 78 6.95 -11.10 -13.86
N VAL A 79 7.39 -9.88 -14.17
CA VAL A 79 8.19 -9.07 -13.26
C VAL A 79 7.41 -7.81 -12.90
N GLY A 80 7.15 -7.63 -11.61
CA GLY A 80 6.48 -6.46 -11.05
C GLY A 80 7.38 -5.70 -10.10
N LEU A 81 7.00 -4.45 -9.81
CA LEU A 81 7.63 -3.62 -8.79
C LEU A 81 6.67 -3.45 -7.63
N MET A 82 7.18 -3.64 -6.41
CA MET A 82 6.43 -3.46 -5.16
C MET A 82 7.20 -2.53 -4.24
N LEU A 83 6.51 -1.64 -3.54
CA LEU A 83 7.13 -0.77 -2.54
C LEU A 83 6.79 -1.27 -1.13
N LEU A 84 7.80 -1.27 -0.27
CA LEU A 84 7.63 -1.31 1.18
C LEU A 84 7.83 0.10 1.73
N SER A 85 6.90 0.53 2.56
CA SER A 85 6.95 1.85 3.19
C SER A 85 6.64 1.75 4.67
N GLU A 86 7.28 2.63 5.43
CA GLU A 86 6.86 3.03 6.76
C GLU A 86 5.63 3.95 6.63
N VAL A 87 4.61 3.68 7.43
CA VAL A 87 3.34 4.42 7.38
C VAL A 87 2.93 4.78 8.79
N ALA A 88 2.81 6.07 9.07
CA ALA A 88 2.33 6.60 10.33
C ALA A 88 0.80 6.48 10.38
N LEU A 89 0.32 5.33 10.85
CA LEU A 89 -1.12 5.02 10.91
C LEU A 89 -1.86 5.79 12.02
N GLY A 90 -1.19 6.10 13.13
CA GLY A 90 -1.81 6.76 14.28
C GLY A 90 -3.07 6.01 14.76
N ASP A 91 -4.09 6.77 15.16
CA ASP A 91 -5.37 6.19 15.57
C ASP A 91 -6.22 5.84 14.35
N MET A 92 -6.40 4.54 14.12
CA MET A 92 -7.14 4.01 12.96
C MET A 92 -8.67 4.07 13.16
N TYR A 93 -9.39 4.44 12.11
CA TYR A 93 -10.83 4.25 11.98
C TYR A 93 -11.13 2.91 11.29
N GLU A 94 -11.67 1.96 12.05
CA GLU A 94 -11.89 0.60 11.55
C GLU A 94 -13.24 0.44 10.86
N LEU A 95 -13.23 -0.18 9.67
CA LEU A 95 -14.41 -0.40 8.84
C LEU A 95 -14.46 -1.84 8.32
N LYS A 96 -15.65 -2.44 8.32
CA LYS A 96 -15.89 -3.81 7.79
C LYS A 96 -16.41 -3.82 6.36
N GLN A 97 -16.86 -2.67 5.86
CA GLN A 97 -17.52 -2.50 4.57
C GLN A 97 -17.02 -1.22 3.92
N ALA A 98 -17.10 -1.15 2.60
CA ALA A 98 -16.76 0.03 1.83
C ALA A 98 -17.53 1.26 2.34
N LYS A 99 -16.82 2.36 2.52
CA LYS A 99 -17.40 3.65 2.91
C LYS A 99 -16.54 4.73 2.30
N TYR A 100 -17.07 5.40 1.27
CA TYR A 100 -16.38 6.53 0.67
C TYR A 100 -16.20 7.64 1.71
N MET A 101 -14.98 8.17 1.82
CA MET A 101 -14.65 9.27 2.72
C MET A 101 -13.40 10.01 2.23
N ASP A 102 -13.40 11.34 2.33
CA ASP A 102 -12.23 12.13 1.93
C ASP A 102 -11.17 12.23 3.03
N LYS A 103 -11.57 11.98 4.28
CA LYS A 103 -10.71 11.92 5.47
C LYS A 103 -11.38 11.13 6.60
N PRO A 104 -10.61 10.56 7.55
CA PRO A 104 -11.16 9.86 8.70
C PRO A 104 -11.95 10.82 9.62
N PRO A 105 -12.82 10.30 10.52
CA PRO A 105 -13.54 11.11 11.50
C PRO A 105 -12.58 11.87 12.42
N LYS A 106 -13.08 12.93 13.08
CA LYS A 106 -12.27 13.71 14.03
C LYS A 106 -11.65 12.80 15.09
N GLY A 107 -10.34 12.95 15.33
CA GLY A 107 -9.58 12.14 16.29
C GLY A 107 -9.07 10.81 15.73
N LYS A 108 -9.12 10.61 14.41
CA LYS A 108 -8.54 9.47 13.71
C LYS A 108 -7.59 9.96 12.63
N ASP A 109 -6.50 9.24 12.42
CA ASP A 109 -5.41 9.63 11.51
C ASP A 109 -5.40 8.83 10.20
N SER A 110 -6.03 7.66 10.21
CA SER A 110 -6.09 6.76 9.06
C SER A 110 -7.33 5.87 9.11
N THR A 111 -7.57 5.11 8.04
CA THR A 111 -8.65 4.13 7.94
C THR A 111 -8.06 2.73 7.83
N LYS A 112 -8.65 1.77 8.54
CA LYS A 112 -8.33 0.34 8.43
C LYS A 112 -9.57 -0.43 7.97
N GLY A 113 -9.52 -0.95 6.75
CA GLY A 113 -10.44 -1.97 6.28
C GLY A 113 -10.10 -3.30 6.95
N LEU A 114 -11.03 -3.88 7.71
CA LEU A 114 -10.85 -5.13 8.43
C LEU A 114 -11.08 -6.35 7.51
N GLY A 115 -10.02 -7.07 7.16
CA GLY A 115 -10.07 -8.26 6.32
C GLY A 115 -10.44 -9.55 7.06
N GLN A 116 -10.79 -10.60 6.32
CA GLN A 116 -10.95 -11.97 6.83
C GLN A 116 -9.62 -12.66 7.14
N LYS A 117 -8.55 -12.27 6.42
CA LYS A 117 -7.20 -12.80 6.58
C LYS A 117 -6.25 -11.69 7.04
N ILE A 118 -5.46 -12.01 8.06
CA ILE A 118 -4.45 -11.12 8.65
C ILE A 118 -3.13 -11.88 8.82
N PRO A 119 -1.98 -11.21 8.86
CA PRO A 119 -0.75 -11.82 9.32
C PRO A 119 -0.85 -12.20 10.80
N ASN A 120 -0.23 -13.31 11.18
CA ASN A 120 -0.17 -13.73 12.58
C ASN A 120 0.58 -12.69 13.43
N GLU A 121 -0.12 -12.04 14.35
CA GLU A 121 0.43 -10.95 15.17
C GLU A 121 1.57 -11.41 16.09
N SER A 122 1.58 -12.68 16.51
CA SER A 122 2.66 -13.24 17.34
C SER A 122 3.98 -13.36 16.58
N GLU A 123 3.95 -13.27 15.25
CA GLU A 123 5.11 -13.35 14.36
C GLU A 123 5.52 -11.96 13.83
N HIS A 124 4.91 -10.89 14.34
CA HIS A 124 5.33 -9.53 14.01
C HIS A 124 6.72 -9.25 14.58
N VAL A 125 7.52 -8.52 13.81
CA VAL A 125 8.87 -8.12 14.20
C VAL A 125 8.93 -6.61 14.32
N LYS A 126 9.66 -6.11 15.32
CA LYS A 126 10.03 -4.69 15.39
C LYS A 126 11.29 -4.45 14.54
N TRP A 127 11.25 -3.45 13.68
CA TRP A 127 12.37 -3.04 12.84
C TRP A 127 12.64 -1.56 13.06
N ARG A 128 13.86 -1.17 13.44
CA ARG A 128 14.25 0.24 13.75
C ARG A 128 13.25 0.96 14.67
N ASP A 129 13.59 1.03 15.96
CA ASP A 129 12.73 1.62 16.99
C ASP A 129 11.37 0.90 17.11
N ASP A 130 10.27 1.62 16.83
CA ASP A 130 8.90 1.16 17.03
C ASP A 130 8.15 0.80 15.74
N VAL A 131 8.84 0.67 14.59
CA VAL A 131 8.16 0.22 13.35
C VAL A 131 7.84 -1.26 13.45
N VAL A 132 6.54 -1.58 13.34
CA VAL A 132 6.05 -2.96 13.31
C VAL A 132 6.03 -3.48 11.87
N VAL A 133 6.68 -4.62 11.64
CA VAL A 133 6.68 -5.34 10.38
C VAL A 133 5.71 -6.53 10.48
N PRO A 134 4.58 -6.51 9.76
CA PRO A 134 3.59 -7.58 9.82
C PRO A 134 4.00 -8.75 8.91
N CYS A 135 5.02 -9.51 9.31
CA CYS A 135 5.60 -10.60 8.53
C CYS A 135 5.06 -12.00 8.87
N GLY A 136 4.02 -12.09 9.70
CA GLY A 136 3.44 -13.35 10.11
C GLY A 136 2.71 -14.09 8.99
N LYS A 137 2.60 -15.42 9.14
CA LYS A 137 1.81 -16.25 8.22
C LYS A 137 0.34 -15.81 8.19
N PRO A 138 -0.36 -15.93 7.04
CA PRO A 138 -1.78 -15.57 6.98
C PRO A 138 -2.66 -16.47 7.85
N VAL A 139 -3.39 -15.88 8.79
CA VAL A 139 -4.36 -16.53 9.68
C VAL A 139 -5.76 -15.89 9.53
N SER A 140 -6.78 -16.51 10.13
CA SER A 140 -8.13 -15.93 10.19
C SER A 140 -8.19 -14.77 11.17
N SER A 141 -8.84 -13.68 10.81
CA SER A 141 -9.00 -12.49 11.66
C SER A 141 -10.13 -12.59 12.69
N ASN A 142 -11.00 -13.61 12.56
CA ASN A 142 -12.25 -13.78 13.31
C ASN A 142 -13.25 -12.61 13.18
N VAL A 143 -13.01 -11.66 12.27
CA VAL A 143 -13.91 -10.54 11.99
C VAL A 143 -15.17 -11.08 11.28
N LYS A 144 -16.31 -11.03 11.97
CA LYS A 144 -17.60 -11.41 11.39
C LYS A 144 -18.13 -10.34 10.43
N ALA A 145 -18.75 -10.79 9.34
CA ALA A 145 -19.48 -9.97 8.36
C ALA A 145 -18.67 -8.85 7.70
N THR A 146 -17.40 -9.09 7.39
CA THR A 146 -16.59 -8.19 6.57
C THR A 146 -16.69 -8.53 5.08
N GLY A 147 -16.77 -7.48 4.25
CA GLY A 147 -16.73 -7.58 2.78
C GLY A 147 -15.31 -7.66 2.22
N LEU A 148 -14.29 -7.63 3.08
CA LEU A 148 -12.87 -7.57 2.69
C LEU A 148 -12.17 -8.90 2.92
N MET A 149 -11.42 -9.38 1.93
CA MET A 149 -10.60 -10.59 2.09
C MET A 149 -9.36 -10.35 2.94
N TYR A 150 -8.71 -9.19 2.80
CA TYR A 150 -7.46 -8.82 3.46
C TYR A 150 -7.60 -7.44 4.10
N ASN A 151 -6.75 -7.12 5.08
CA ASN A 151 -6.71 -5.77 5.60
C ASN A 151 -6.24 -4.79 4.52
N GLU A 152 -6.82 -3.59 4.57
CA GLU A 152 -6.38 -2.43 3.79
C GLU A 152 -6.17 -1.25 4.74
N TYR A 153 -5.09 -0.51 4.57
CA TYR A 153 -4.77 0.65 5.39
C TYR A 153 -4.66 1.86 4.50
N ILE A 154 -5.35 2.94 4.87
CA ILE A 154 -5.50 4.12 4.03
C ILE A 154 -5.10 5.34 4.84
N VAL A 155 -4.10 6.07 4.32
CA VAL A 155 -3.73 7.40 4.82
C VAL A 155 -4.15 8.46 3.80
N TYR A 156 -4.54 9.62 4.30
CA TYR A 156 -5.08 10.74 3.50
C TYR A 156 -4.12 11.93 3.47
N ASN A 157 -2.94 11.80 4.08
CA ASN A 157 -1.82 12.74 3.97
C ASN A 157 -0.57 11.99 3.48
N THR A 158 0.10 12.52 2.45
CA THR A 158 1.36 11.97 1.92
C THR A 158 2.49 12.01 2.94
N ASP A 159 2.48 12.96 3.86
CA ASP A 159 3.51 13.11 4.89
C ASP A 159 3.48 11.97 5.93
N GLN A 160 2.41 11.16 5.95
CA GLN A 160 2.33 9.95 6.76
C GLN A 160 3.10 8.76 6.15
N VAL A 161 3.71 8.92 4.97
CA VAL A 161 4.39 7.84 4.27
C VAL A 161 5.86 8.15 4.04
N LYS A 162 6.71 7.21 4.47
CA LYS A 162 8.13 7.18 4.13
C LYS A 162 8.43 5.92 3.33
N LEU A 163 8.83 6.10 2.07
CA LEU A 163 9.28 5.01 1.21
C LEU A 163 10.60 4.43 1.76
N GLN A 164 10.73 3.11 1.79
CA GLN A 164 11.91 2.44 2.34
C GLN A 164 12.59 1.56 1.29
N PHE A 165 11.85 0.59 0.75
CA PHE A 165 12.40 -0.38 -0.19
C PHE A 165 11.56 -0.49 -1.45
N LEU A 166 12.25 -0.66 -2.57
CA LEU A 166 11.64 -1.03 -3.83
C LEU A 166 12.07 -2.44 -4.23
N LEU A 167 11.10 -3.33 -4.34
CA LEU A 167 11.31 -4.73 -4.62
C LEU A 167 10.96 -5.00 -6.08
N LYS A 168 11.94 -5.56 -6.81
CA LYS A 168 11.71 -6.19 -8.10
C LYS A 168 11.34 -7.66 -7.88
N VAL A 169 10.07 -7.97 -8.06
CA VAL A 169 9.49 -9.29 -7.74
C VAL A 169 9.20 -10.05 -9.03
N ARG A 170 9.65 -11.32 -9.11
CA ARG A 170 9.28 -12.24 -10.18
C ARG A 170 8.10 -13.13 -9.74
N PHE A 171 7.04 -13.11 -10.53
CA PHE A 171 5.81 -13.85 -10.31
C PHE A 171 5.84 -15.18 -11.07
N HIS A 172 5.68 -16.27 -10.33
CA HIS A 172 5.61 -17.61 -10.88
C HIS A 172 4.15 -18.03 -11.07
N HIS A 173 3.59 -17.72 -12.24
CA HIS A 173 2.21 -18.08 -12.57
C HIS A 173 2.08 -19.59 -12.80
N LYS A 174 1.16 -20.24 -12.08
CA LYS A 174 0.84 -21.66 -12.31
C LYS A 174 0.17 -21.83 -13.69
N ARG A 175 0.34 -23.04 -14.25
CA ARG A 175 -0.11 -23.40 -15.60
C ARG A 175 -1.61 -23.20 -15.76
#